data_AF-T1C6C5-F1
#
_entry.id   AF-T1C6C5-F1
#
_cell.length_a   1.000
_cell.length_b   1.000
_cell.length_c   1.000
_cell.angle_alpha   90.00
_cell.angle_beta   90.00
_cell.angle_gamma   90.00
#
_symmetry.space_group_name_H-M   'P 1'
#
loop_
_entity.id
_entity.type
_entity.pdbx_description
1 polymer ?
#
loop_
_entity_poly.entity_id
_entity_poly.type
_entity_poly.pdbx_seq_one_letter_code
_entity_poly.pdbx_strand_id
1 'polypeptide(L)' 'MTAIDTYPMETVKFKKKLVKQAINGKYLCLFSHDIDISAAYLTGDESNPEIEKVFLTP' A
#
# COMPACT_ATOMS: atom_id res chain seq x y z
N MET A 1 2.79 -18.78 -3.50
CA MET A 1 3.45 -18.14 -4.67
C MET A 1 3.99 -16.81 -4.17
N THR A 2 5.30 -16.62 -4.15
CA THR A 2 5.92 -15.37 -3.67
C THR A 2 6.06 -14.43 -4.87
N ALA A 3 5.38 -13.28 -4.86
CA ALA A 3 5.56 -12.28 -5.90
C ALA A 3 6.90 -11.57 -5.68
N ILE A 4 7.89 -11.89 -6.52
CA ILE A 4 9.23 -11.28 -6.46
C ILE A 4 9.31 -10.24 -7.57
N ASP A 5 9.76 -9.03 -7.21
CA ASP A 5 9.94 -7.94 -8.14
C ASP A 5 11.13 -8.23 -9.09
N THR A 6 10.84 -8.56 -10.36
CA THR A 6 11.87 -8.81 -11.38
C THR A 6 12.71 -7.55 -11.70
N TYR A 7 12.10 -6.38 -11.52
CA TYR A 7 12.67 -5.07 -11.87
C TYR A 7 12.56 -4.11 -10.67
N PRO A 8 13.49 -4.21 -9.70
CA PRO A 8 13.32 -3.58 -8.39
C PRO A 8 13.26 -2.04 -8.44
N MET A 9 14.04 -1.42 -9.34
CA MET A 9 14.07 0.05 -9.46
C MET A 9 12.76 0.59 -10.04
N GLU A 10 12.23 -0.06 -11.09
CA GLU A 10 10.93 0.25 -11.65
C GLU A 10 9.82 0.03 -10.63
N THR A 11 9.85 -1.09 -9.90
CA THR A 11 8.90 -1.38 -8.83
C THR A 11 8.87 -0.25 -7.81
N VAL A 12 10.02 0.20 -7.30
CA VAL A 12 10.06 1.28 -6.29
C VAL A 12 9.42 2.55 -6.85
N LYS A 13 9.72 2.92 -8.09
CA LYS A 13 9.12 4.08 -8.76
C LYS A 13 7.60 3.96 -8.88
N PHE A 14 7.10 2.79 -9.29
CA PHE A 14 5.66 2.55 -9.41
C PHE A 14 4.97 2.51 -8.05
N LYS A 15 5.56 1.86 -7.05
CA LYS A 15 5.03 1.83 -5.68
C LYS A 15 4.87 3.24 -5.12
N LYS A 16 5.88 4.12 -5.26
CA LYS A 16 5.76 5.53 -4.84
C LYS A 16 4.60 6.26 -5.51
N LYS A 17 4.42 6.07 -6.82
CA LYS A 17 3.30 6.67 -7.56
C LYS A 17 1.94 6.16 -7.07
N LEU A 18 1.81 4.85 -6.84
CA LEU A 18 0.58 4.23 -6.35
C LEU A 18 0.23 4.67 -4.93
N VAL A 19 1.22 4.71 -4.03
CA VAL A 19 1.04 5.20 -2.66
C VAL A 19 0.58 6.66 -2.67
N LYS A 20 1.23 7.53 -3.46
CA LYS A 20 0.81 8.93 -3.60
C LYS A 20 -0.64 9.05 -4.09
N GLN A 21 -1.03 8.22 -5.07
CA GLN A 21 -2.41 8.20 -5.58
C GLN A 21 -3.40 7.72 -4.52
N ALA A 22 -3.05 6.68 -3.76
CA ALA A 22 -3.90 6.15 -2.69
C ALA A 22 -4.12 7.17 -1.56
N ILE A 23 -3.06 7.88 -1.16
CA ILE A 23 -3.13 8.96 -0.15
C ILE A 23 -4.06 10.09 -0.65
N ASN A 24 -3.77 10.64 -1.84
CA ASN A 24 -4.53 11.77 -2.38
C ASN A 24 -5.99 11.42 -2.68
N GLY A 25 -6.23 10.22 -3.20
CA GLY A 25 -7.55 9.73 -3.56
C GLY A 25 -8.33 9.11 -2.39
N LYS A 26 -7.71 8.98 -1.21
CA LYS A 26 -8.26 8.25 -0.05
C LYS A 26 -8.75 6.85 -0.42
N TYR A 27 -7.93 6.11 -1.18
CA TYR A 27 -8.28 4.77 -1.62
C TYR A 27 -8.13 3.76 -0.47
N LEU A 28 -9.08 2.83 -0.36
CA LEU A 28 -8.91 1.65 0.48
C LEU A 28 -7.89 0.71 -0.18
N CYS A 29 -6.77 0.48 0.49
CA CYS A 29 -5.72 -0.42 0.02
C CYS A 29 -5.90 -1.81 0.62
N LEU A 30 -5.75 -2.83 -0.22
CA LEU A 30 -5.78 -4.24 0.20
C LEU A 30 -4.38 -4.82 0.12
N PHE A 31 -3.93 -5.47 1.18
CA PHE A 31 -2.59 -6.05 1.26
C PHE A 31 -2.68 -7.57 1.34
N SER A 32 -2.24 -8.25 0.29
CA SER A 32 -2.36 -9.72 0.15
C SER A 32 -1.32 -10.50 0.95
N HIS A 33 -0.29 -9.83 1.47
CA HIS A 33 0.89 -10.47 2.07
C HIS A 33 1.20 -9.96 3.48
N ASP A 34 0.43 -9.01 3.99
CA ASP A 34 0.53 -8.55 5.37
C ASP A 34 -0.49 -9.32 6.23
N ILE A 35 -0.01 -10.02 7.24
CA ILE A 35 -0.83 -10.89 8.10
C ILE A 35 -1.65 -10.06 9.10
N ASP A 36 -1.14 -8.89 9.48
CA ASP A 36 -1.72 -8.04 10.52
C ASP A 36 -2.57 -6.89 9.95
N ILE A 37 -2.46 -6.63 8.64
CA ILE A 37 -3.14 -5.54 7.94
C ILE A 37 -3.70 -6.05 6.62
N SER A 38 -4.95 -6.54 6.63
CA SER A 38 -5.62 -6.95 5.40
C SER A 38 -6.06 -5.77 4.54
N ALA A 39 -6.48 -4.66 5.19
CA ALA A 39 -6.91 -3.44 4.54
C ALA A 39 -6.56 -2.20 5.36
N ALA A 40 -6.22 -1.10 4.69
CA ALA A 40 -5.97 0.18 5.33
C ALA A 40 -6.18 1.37 4.40
N TYR A 41 -6.43 2.55 4.98
CA TYR A 41 -6.21 3.81 4.30
C TYR A 41 -4.77 4.27 4.54
N LEU A 42 -4.22 4.99 3.56
CA LEU A 42 -2.88 5.58 3.65
C LEU A 42 -2.98 7.09 3.78
N THR A 43 -2.15 7.67 4.63
CA THR A 43 -2.00 9.13 4.83
C THR A 43 -0.52 9.53 4.81
N GLY A 44 -0.21 10.83 4.88
CA GLY A 44 1.18 11.33 4.90
C GLY A 44 1.78 11.55 3.51
N ASP A 45 3.02 11.08 3.29
CA ASP A 45 3.79 11.23 2.04
C ASP A 45 4.20 9.87 1.47
N GLU A 46 4.39 9.75 0.15
CA GLU A 46 4.78 8.49 -0.48
C GLU A 46 6.14 7.93 -0.03
N SER A 47 6.99 8.76 0.57
CA SER A 47 8.29 8.36 1.12
C SER A 47 8.18 7.83 2.55
N ASN A 48 7.12 8.21 3.26
CA ASN A 48 6.84 7.76 4.62
C ASN A 48 5.32 7.73 4.87
N PRO A 49 4.61 6.74 4.30
CA PRO A 49 3.16 6.64 4.45
C PRO A 49 2.79 6.17 5.85
N GLU A 50 1.78 6.80 6.42
CA GLU A 50 1.13 6.35 7.64
C GLU A 50 -0.02 5.40 7.29
N ILE A 51 -0.25 4.39 8.14
CA ILE A 51 -1.21 3.32 7.88
C ILE A 51 -2.36 3.39 8.89
N GLU A 52 -3.56 3.64 8.41
CA GLU A 52 -4.79 3.60 9.21
C GLU A 52 -5.53 2.29 8.91
N LYS A 53 -5.34 1.30 9.79
CA LYS A 53 -5.91 -0.05 9.62
C LYS A 53 -7.43 -0.01 9.63
N VAL A 54 -8.05 -0.77 8.73
CA VAL A 54 -9.49 -0.99 8.71
C VAL A 54 -9.78 -2.41 9.18
N PHE A 55 -10.60 -2.53 10.22
CA PHE A 55 -11.12 -3.83 10.63
C PHE A 55 -12.31 -4.17 9.74
N LEU A 56 -12.09 -5.10 8.81
CA LEU A 56 -13.19 -5.70 8.06
C LEU A 56 -13.94 -6.62 9.04
N THR A 57 -15.02 -6.11 9.64
CA THR A 57 -15.97 -6.99 10.33
C THR A 57 -16.64 -7.91 9.30
N PRO A 58 -16.74 -9.22 9.57
CA PRO A 58 -17.42 -10.15 8.67
C PRO A 58 -18.91 -9.83 8.51
#